data_AF-A0A960SDW7-F1
#
_entry.id   AF-A0A960SDW7-F1
#
_cell.length_a   1.000
_cell.length_b   1.000
_cell.length_c   1.000
_cell.angle_alpha   90.00
_cell.angle_beta   90.00
_cell.angle_gamma   90.00
#
_symmetry.space_group_name_H-M   'P 1'
#
loop_
_entity.id
_entity.type
_entity.pdbx_description
1 polymer ?
#
loop_
_entity_poly.entity_id
_entity_poly.type
_entity_poly.pdbx_seq_one_letter_code
_entity_poly.pdbx_strand_id
1 'polypeptide(L)'
;MKVCFSLLFNRVRRLSKQVALLLIFPFAIIQGAPPALHTEADSFSPDDHYVATSFFHWLTSNGGQTVGPWLPLEGRENWTGEPDWWKTQIKHVMAANIDVIYVHLIHQLEAQRVNLFIALDELRAEGYDTPKIAPFFDAQVIYNDQPIQSLAEESVKDDLVGHYIRFFEQYFDASKGDFADDYLARQDDKPILNTWHVKFRFSNVDGLTRTDLTNRLSGAFGSGHPYFNNGVVMVTTALNPPNFSFADEHVAQFEINEYFYSVTFNSITSVQLKPGYWDQNIRNPGSFLARDGGSHYRDAWDMVDRNSVQRIYIESWNEYAEGTGIYAADPEGSPYIAP
;
A
#
# COMPACT_ATOMS: atom_id res chain seq x y z
N MET A 1 -43.33 -47.16 -4.97
CA MET A 1 -43.38 -48.63 -5.04
C MET A 1 -42.59 -49.18 -3.87
N LYS A 2 -43.27 -49.62 -2.81
CA LYS A 2 -42.71 -50.39 -1.69
C LYS A 2 -42.64 -51.87 -2.12
N VAL A 3 -41.71 -52.66 -1.58
CA VAL A 3 -41.93 -54.02 -1.02
C VAL A 3 -40.59 -54.77 -0.77
N CYS A 4 -40.48 -55.30 0.46
CA CYS A 4 -39.79 -56.48 1.04
C CYS A 4 -38.37 -56.92 0.62
N PHE A 5 -37.41 -57.18 1.54
CA PHE A 5 -37.26 -58.15 2.66
C PHE A 5 -36.87 -59.60 2.30
N SER A 6 -35.92 -60.12 3.10
CA SER A 6 -35.53 -61.52 3.36
C SER A 6 -34.43 -62.13 2.47
N LEU A 7 -33.50 -63.00 2.89
CA LEU A 7 -32.98 -63.53 4.18
C LEU A 7 -31.69 -64.36 3.85
N LEU A 8 -30.79 -64.49 4.83
CA LEU A 8 -29.82 -65.57 5.10
C LEU A 8 -28.86 -66.12 4.01
N PHE A 9 -27.54 -66.13 4.28
CA PHE A 9 -26.87 -67.30 4.90
C PHE A 9 -25.40 -67.02 5.27
N ASN A 10 -25.00 -67.56 6.41
CA ASN A 10 -23.65 -67.59 6.98
C ASN A 10 -22.60 -68.23 6.05
N ARG A 11 -21.41 -67.62 5.96
CA ARG A 11 -20.16 -68.40 5.84
C ARG A 11 -18.96 -67.67 6.43
N VAL A 12 -18.64 -68.09 7.65
CA VAL A 12 -17.34 -67.91 8.32
C VAL A 12 -16.24 -68.57 7.48
N ARG A 13 -15.24 -67.81 7.03
CA ARG A 13 -13.92 -68.37 6.67
C ARG A 13 -12.78 -67.42 7.07
N ARG A 14 -12.14 -67.82 8.17
CA ARG A 14 -10.71 -67.77 8.51
C ARG A 14 -9.87 -66.59 7.99
N LEU A 15 -9.48 -65.75 8.95
CA LEU A 15 -8.27 -64.93 8.89
C LEU A 15 -7.02 -65.81 8.62
N SER A 16 -6.25 -65.45 7.61
CA SER A 16 -4.79 -65.67 7.60
C SER A 16 -4.13 -64.30 7.74
N LYS A 17 -3.54 -64.06 8.92
CA LYS A 17 -2.70 -62.91 9.23
C LYS A 17 -1.44 -62.97 8.36
N GLN A 18 -1.37 -62.16 7.31
CA GLN A 18 -0.08 -61.75 6.76
C GLN A 18 0.26 -60.39 7.38
N VAL A 19 1.16 -60.41 8.35
CA VAL A 19 1.80 -59.22 8.91
C VAL A 19 2.75 -58.70 7.82
N ALA A 20 2.30 -57.73 7.04
CA ALA A 20 3.18 -56.94 6.21
C ALA A 20 3.95 -55.99 7.14
N LEU A 21 5.22 -56.31 7.38
CA LEU A 21 6.16 -55.42 8.07
C LEU A 21 6.46 -54.25 7.11
N LEU A 22 5.66 -53.19 7.19
CA LEU A 22 5.90 -51.95 6.46
C LEU A 22 7.12 -51.26 7.09
N LEU A 23 8.26 -51.33 6.41
CA LEU A 23 9.43 -50.51 6.75
C LEU A 23 9.06 -49.05 6.46
N ILE A 24 8.61 -48.34 7.48
CA ILE A 24 8.47 -46.89 7.47
C ILE A 24 9.90 -46.33 7.52
N PHE A 25 10.49 -46.13 6.35
CA PHE A 25 11.64 -45.24 6.25
C PHE A 25 11.13 -43.83 6.53
N PRO A 26 11.70 -43.10 7.52
CA PRO A 26 11.47 -41.68 7.61
C PRO A 26 12.14 -41.06 6.39
N PHE A 27 11.37 -40.84 5.32
CA PHE A 27 11.71 -39.79 4.37
C PHE A 27 11.60 -38.49 5.16
N ALA A 28 12.71 -38.06 5.74
CA ALA A 28 12.91 -36.64 6.00
C ALA A 28 12.79 -35.97 4.64
N ILE A 29 11.59 -35.47 4.32
CA ILE A 29 11.43 -34.50 3.26
C ILE A 29 12.20 -33.30 3.80
N ILE A 30 13.45 -33.18 3.37
CA ILE A 30 14.16 -31.91 3.42
C ILE A 30 13.37 -31.03 2.45
N GLN A 31 12.30 -30.39 2.94
CA GLN A 31 11.78 -29.19 2.32
C GLN A 31 12.92 -28.18 2.48
N GLY A 32 13.85 -28.19 1.51
CA GLY A 32 14.71 -27.04 1.32
C GLY A 32 13.78 -25.84 1.26
N ALA A 33 14.11 -24.79 2.03
CA ALA A 33 13.39 -23.54 1.92
C ALA A 33 13.26 -23.21 0.43
N PRO A 34 12.07 -22.80 -0.06
CA PRO A 34 11.94 -22.36 -1.44
C PRO A 34 13.07 -21.37 -1.73
N PRO A 35 13.73 -21.47 -2.89
CA PRO A 35 14.82 -20.56 -3.23
C PRO A 35 14.32 -19.14 -3.03
N ALA A 36 15.10 -18.32 -2.33
CA ALA A 36 14.76 -16.93 -2.11
C ALA A 36 14.46 -16.30 -3.47
N LEU A 37 13.23 -15.83 -3.66
CA LEU A 37 12.85 -14.99 -4.79
C LEU A 37 13.39 -13.58 -4.52
N HIS A 38 14.72 -13.48 -4.43
CA HIS A 38 15.44 -12.27 -4.73
C HIS A 38 15.54 -12.21 -6.26
N THR A 39 14.42 -11.86 -6.89
CA THR A 39 14.32 -11.75 -8.35
C THR A 39 14.33 -10.29 -8.73
N GLU A 40 14.96 -10.01 -9.87
CA GLU A 40 14.85 -8.72 -10.56
C GLU A 40 13.36 -8.39 -10.78
N ALA A 41 12.98 -7.15 -10.52
CA ALA A 41 11.63 -6.67 -10.76
C ALA A 41 11.66 -5.38 -11.58
N ASP A 42 11.19 -5.47 -12.82
CA ASP A 42 11.28 -4.40 -13.79
C ASP A 42 10.62 -3.10 -13.31
N SER A 43 11.13 -1.97 -13.81
CA SER A 43 10.42 -0.69 -13.75
C SER A 43 9.13 -0.78 -14.56
N PHE A 44 8.08 -0.08 -14.12
CA PHE A 44 6.89 0.06 -14.93
C PHE A 44 7.18 0.85 -16.21
N SER A 45 6.40 0.58 -17.26
CA SER A 45 6.22 1.48 -18.40
C SER A 45 5.03 2.44 -18.16
N PRO A 46 4.93 3.56 -18.89
CA PRO A 46 3.76 4.44 -18.84
C PRO A 46 2.44 3.73 -19.20
N ASP A 47 2.53 2.70 -20.03
CA ASP A 47 1.38 1.93 -20.53
C ASP A 47 1.04 0.71 -19.65
N ASP A 48 1.88 0.38 -18.66
CA ASP A 48 1.60 -0.72 -17.75
C ASP A 48 0.31 -0.47 -16.97
N HIS A 49 -0.25 -1.50 -16.37
CA HIS A 49 -1.41 -1.36 -15.51
C HIS A 49 -1.10 -1.84 -14.11
N TYR A 50 -1.24 -0.97 -13.12
CA TYR A 50 -1.01 -1.33 -11.71
C TYR A 50 -2.08 -0.80 -10.77
N VAL A 51 -2.15 -1.40 -9.59
CA VAL A 51 -2.99 -1.02 -8.45
C VAL A 51 -2.10 -0.47 -7.35
N ALA A 52 -2.42 0.73 -6.88
CA ALA A 52 -1.74 1.40 -5.79
C ALA A 52 -2.68 1.66 -4.61
N THR A 53 -2.12 1.87 -3.43
CA THR A 53 -2.87 2.31 -2.25
C THR A 53 -2.05 3.27 -1.40
N SER A 54 -2.70 4.20 -0.72
CA SER A 54 -2.08 4.96 0.38
C SER A 54 -1.92 4.09 1.61
N PHE A 55 -0.83 4.31 2.34
CA PHE A 55 -0.41 3.47 3.46
C PHE A 55 0.24 4.30 4.56
N PHE A 56 -0.42 4.31 5.71
CA PHE A 56 -0.02 5.07 6.88
C PHE A 56 0.79 4.19 7.81
N HIS A 57 2.01 4.63 8.14
CA HIS A 57 2.90 3.88 9.03
C HIS A 57 2.78 4.27 10.51
N TRP A 58 1.98 5.28 10.85
CA TRP A 58 1.86 5.79 12.23
C TRP A 58 1.09 4.90 13.21
N LEU A 59 0.64 3.72 12.80
CA LEU A 59 -0.29 2.90 13.57
C LEU A 59 0.46 2.05 14.61
N THR A 60 0.19 2.33 15.88
CA THR A 60 0.61 1.49 17.01
C THR A 60 -0.57 1.25 17.97
N SER A 61 -0.39 0.41 18.99
CA SER A 61 -1.46 0.02 19.92
C SER A 61 -2.09 1.20 20.64
N ASN A 62 -1.33 2.29 20.81
CA ASN A 62 -1.74 3.51 21.48
C ASN A 62 -1.39 4.81 20.73
N GLY A 63 -0.77 4.71 19.55
CA GLY A 63 -0.28 5.85 18.75
C GLY A 63 -0.94 5.96 17.39
N GLY A 64 -0.71 7.08 16.70
CA GLY A 64 -1.37 7.41 15.44
C GLY A 64 -2.87 7.66 15.62
N GLN A 65 -3.68 7.20 14.67
CA GLN A 65 -5.12 7.30 14.72
C GLN A 65 -5.71 6.23 15.63
N THR A 66 -6.27 6.63 16.78
CA THR A 66 -6.81 5.72 17.81
C THR A 66 -8.33 5.60 17.78
N VAL A 67 -9.00 6.40 16.94
CA VAL A 67 -10.45 6.36 16.76
C VAL A 67 -10.72 6.06 15.30
N GLY A 68 -11.58 5.08 15.05
CA GLY A 68 -12.00 4.68 13.72
C GLY A 68 -13.38 4.01 13.77
N PRO A 69 -14.08 3.93 12.64
CA PRO A 69 -15.42 3.35 12.57
C PRO A 69 -15.41 1.81 12.68
N TRP A 70 -14.29 1.16 12.37
CA TRP A 70 -14.14 -0.28 12.41
C TRP A 70 -12.99 -0.69 13.32
N LEU A 71 -13.20 -1.76 14.08
CA LEU A 71 -12.16 -2.35 14.92
C LEU A 71 -11.27 -3.23 14.04
N PRO A 72 -9.94 -3.22 14.24
CA PRO A 72 -9.06 -4.18 13.58
C PRO A 72 -9.45 -5.61 13.96
N LEU A 73 -9.38 -6.55 13.00
CA LEU A 73 -9.76 -7.94 13.23
C LEU A 73 -8.94 -8.57 14.35
N GLU A 74 -7.65 -8.25 14.42
CA GLU A 74 -6.73 -8.72 15.45
C GLU A 74 -6.84 -7.92 16.77
N GLY A 75 -7.66 -6.89 16.86
CA GLY A 75 -7.68 -5.96 17.99
C GLY A 75 -6.54 -4.93 17.94
N ARG A 76 -6.82 -3.72 18.42
CA ARG A 76 -5.89 -2.59 18.29
C ARG A 76 -4.60 -2.80 19.08
N GLU A 77 -4.66 -3.51 20.19
CA GLU A 77 -3.51 -3.86 21.02
C GLU A 77 -2.43 -4.65 20.27
N ASN A 78 -2.79 -5.32 19.17
CA ASN A 78 -1.89 -6.09 18.33
C ASN A 78 -1.28 -5.29 17.17
N TRP A 79 -1.68 -4.03 16.97
CA TRP A 79 -1.02 -3.13 16.04
C TRP A 79 0.26 -2.61 16.66
N THR A 80 1.34 -3.38 16.61
CA THR A 80 2.57 -3.01 17.33
C THR A 80 3.40 -1.96 16.60
N GLY A 81 3.26 -1.86 15.27
CA GLY A 81 4.17 -1.10 14.43
C GLY A 81 5.57 -1.74 14.29
N GLU A 82 5.74 -2.98 14.78
CA GLU A 82 6.96 -3.77 14.68
C GLU A 82 7.00 -4.58 13.38
N PRO A 83 8.19 -5.02 12.92
CA PRO A 83 8.34 -5.73 11.65
C PRO A 83 7.41 -6.94 11.51
N ASP A 84 7.22 -7.77 12.54
CA ASP A 84 6.34 -8.94 12.48
C ASP A 84 4.87 -8.58 12.21
N TRP A 85 4.38 -7.48 12.78
CA TRP A 85 3.04 -7.00 12.48
C TRP A 85 2.96 -6.45 11.06
N TRP A 86 3.96 -5.67 10.62
CA TRP A 86 4.02 -5.18 9.24
C TRP A 86 4.08 -6.30 8.21
N LYS A 87 4.80 -7.40 8.47
CA LYS A 87 4.82 -8.58 7.60
C LYS A 87 3.42 -9.15 7.37
N THR A 88 2.57 -9.13 8.40
CA THR A 88 1.17 -9.56 8.28
C THR A 88 0.38 -8.62 7.37
N GLN A 89 0.53 -7.30 7.56
CA GLN A 89 -0.14 -6.30 6.72
C GLN A 89 0.33 -6.38 5.26
N ILE A 90 1.62 -6.51 5.00
CA ILE A 90 2.17 -6.65 3.64
C ILE A 90 1.63 -7.91 2.96
N LYS A 91 1.53 -9.05 3.68
CA LYS A 91 0.92 -10.27 3.11
C LYS A 91 -0.54 -10.08 2.73
N HIS A 92 -1.30 -9.27 3.49
CA HIS A 92 -2.66 -8.90 3.11
C HIS A 92 -2.68 -7.97 1.89
N VAL A 93 -1.75 -7.01 1.76
CA VAL A 93 -1.59 -6.16 0.57
C VAL A 93 -1.32 -7.02 -0.66
N MET A 94 -0.42 -8.00 -0.55
CA MET A 94 -0.13 -8.98 -1.59
C MET A 94 -1.36 -9.81 -1.95
N ALA A 95 -2.11 -10.29 -0.95
CA ALA A 95 -3.35 -11.05 -1.17
C ALA A 95 -4.45 -10.22 -1.87
N ALA A 96 -4.40 -8.90 -1.73
CA ALA A 96 -5.28 -7.96 -2.43
C ALA A 96 -4.79 -7.61 -3.85
N ASN A 97 -3.68 -8.17 -4.32
CA ASN A 97 -3.03 -7.86 -5.61
C ASN A 97 -2.75 -6.36 -5.79
N ILE A 98 -2.20 -5.73 -4.74
CA ILE A 98 -1.74 -4.35 -4.81
C ILE A 98 -0.26 -4.36 -5.17
N ASP A 99 0.07 -3.66 -6.25
CA ASP A 99 1.41 -3.62 -6.82
C ASP A 99 2.28 -2.53 -6.18
N VAL A 100 1.67 -1.40 -5.79
CA VAL A 100 2.38 -0.23 -5.25
C VAL A 100 1.78 0.26 -3.93
N ILE A 101 2.64 0.47 -2.95
CA ILE A 101 2.28 1.10 -1.67
C ILE A 101 2.84 2.52 -1.65
N TYR A 102 1.95 3.51 -1.54
CA TYR A 102 2.32 4.90 -1.29
C TYR A 102 2.44 5.17 0.21
N VAL A 103 3.67 5.20 0.70
CA VAL A 103 3.99 5.28 2.14
C VAL A 103 4.10 6.74 2.57
N HIS A 104 3.24 7.16 3.51
CA HIS A 104 3.21 8.54 3.99
C HIS A 104 4.54 9.02 4.61
N LEU A 105 4.89 10.28 4.37
CA LEU A 105 6.10 10.92 4.90
C LEU A 105 5.92 11.56 6.29
N ILE A 106 5.17 10.88 7.17
CA ILE A 106 4.98 11.32 8.58
C ILE A 106 6.32 11.25 9.32
N HIS A 107 6.82 12.39 9.81
CA HIS A 107 8.14 12.49 10.45
C HIS A 107 8.13 12.24 11.96
N GLN A 108 6.96 12.17 12.59
CA GLN A 108 6.84 11.94 14.03
C GLN A 108 6.96 10.46 14.40
N LEU A 109 6.84 9.54 13.44
CA LEU A 109 6.75 8.08 13.65
C LEU A 109 7.64 7.32 12.66
N GLU A 110 8.84 7.85 12.39
CA GLU A 110 9.76 7.26 11.41
C GLU A 110 10.26 5.87 11.79
N ALA A 111 10.31 5.54 13.08
CA ALA A 111 10.64 4.20 13.54
C ALA A 111 9.69 3.14 12.95
N GLN A 112 8.39 3.44 12.88
CA GLN A 112 7.41 2.53 12.29
C GLN A 112 7.58 2.43 10.76
N ARG A 113 7.96 3.52 10.08
CA ARG A 113 8.32 3.48 8.65
C ARG A 113 9.56 2.61 8.40
N VAL A 114 10.59 2.74 9.23
CA VAL A 114 11.78 1.88 9.15
C VAL A 114 11.41 0.42 9.41
N ASN A 115 10.58 0.14 10.41
CA ASN A 115 10.08 -1.21 10.68
C ASN A 115 9.28 -1.80 9.50
N LEU A 116 8.52 -0.98 8.77
CA LEU A 116 7.85 -1.38 7.53
C LEU A 116 8.88 -1.78 6.46
N PHE A 117 9.97 -1.02 6.30
CA PHE A 117 11.02 -1.35 5.32
C PHE A 117 11.79 -2.63 5.70
N ILE A 118 12.07 -2.83 7.00
CA ILE A 118 12.66 -4.08 7.50
C ILE A 118 11.73 -5.25 7.17
N ALA A 119 10.43 -5.11 7.42
CA ALA A 119 9.45 -6.16 7.11
C ALA A 119 9.40 -6.51 5.61
N LEU A 120 9.47 -5.52 4.71
CA LEU A 120 9.56 -5.73 3.27
C LEU A 120 10.83 -6.51 2.90
N ASP A 121 11.98 -6.13 3.47
CA ASP A 121 13.25 -6.80 3.22
C ASP A 121 13.26 -8.26 3.71
N GLU A 122 12.79 -8.49 4.93
CA GLU A 122 12.65 -9.84 5.52
C GLU A 122 11.72 -10.72 4.66
N LEU A 123 10.60 -10.20 4.17
CA LEU A 123 9.70 -10.95 3.32
C LEU A 123 10.34 -11.34 1.99
N ARG A 124 11.11 -10.45 1.37
CA ARG A 124 11.86 -10.81 0.15
C ARG A 124 12.91 -11.88 0.42
N ALA A 125 13.60 -11.80 1.55
CA ALA A 125 14.54 -12.84 1.99
C ALA A 125 13.82 -14.19 2.28
N GLU A 126 12.57 -14.14 2.74
CA GLU A 126 11.68 -15.31 2.88
C GLU A 126 11.13 -15.84 1.53
N GLY A 127 11.38 -15.14 0.42
CA GLY A 127 10.96 -15.51 -0.93
C GLY A 127 9.57 -15.01 -1.33
N TYR A 128 9.06 -13.95 -0.70
CA TYR A 128 7.85 -13.26 -1.12
C TYR A 128 8.17 -12.15 -2.13
N ASP A 129 7.35 -12.04 -3.18
CA ASP A 129 7.37 -10.90 -4.09
C ASP A 129 6.54 -9.75 -3.51
N THR A 130 7.20 -8.88 -2.74
CA THR A 130 6.52 -7.79 -2.03
C THR A 130 6.11 -6.66 -2.98
N PRO A 131 5.05 -5.89 -2.68
CA PRO A 131 4.69 -4.70 -3.45
C PRO A 131 5.84 -3.70 -3.52
N LYS A 132 5.94 -2.97 -4.63
CA LYS A 132 6.89 -1.86 -4.75
C LYS A 132 6.42 -0.70 -3.86
N ILE A 133 7.35 0.16 -3.42
CA ILE A 133 7.00 1.31 -2.58
C ILE A 133 7.38 2.64 -3.21
N ALA A 134 6.59 3.68 -2.93
CA ALA A 134 6.90 5.06 -3.28
C ALA A 134 6.52 6.01 -2.12
N PRO A 135 7.23 7.13 -1.95
CA PRO A 135 6.93 8.11 -0.92
C PRO A 135 5.66 8.91 -1.24
N PHE A 136 4.82 9.12 -0.23
CA PHE A 136 3.63 9.97 -0.26
C PHE A 136 3.83 11.19 0.64
N PHE A 137 4.04 12.34 0.02
CA PHE A 137 4.22 13.61 0.72
C PHE A 137 2.87 14.25 1.00
N ASP A 138 2.43 14.19 2.25
CA ASP A 138 1.27 14.94 2.73
C ASP A 138 1.72 16.25 3.37
N ALA A 139 1.55 17.35 2.63
CA ALA A 139 1.99 18.66 3.08
C ALA A 139 1.31 19.07 4.40
N GLN A 140 0.02 18.76 4.54
CA GLN A 140 -0.76 19.13 5.71
C GLN A 140 -0.29 18.39 6.95
N VAL A 141 0.01 17.10 6.84
CA VAL A 141 0.50 16.29 7.97
C VAL A 141 1.90 16.73 8.40
N ILE A 142 2.78 17.05 7.46
CA ILE A 142 4.17 17.44 7.76
C ILE A 142 4.24 18.83 8.40
N TYR A 143 3.53 19.80 7.80
CA TYR A 143 3.62 21.22 8.16
C TYR A 143 2.38 21.73 8.89
N ASN A 144 1.63 20.84 9.56
CA ASN A 144 0.46 21.27 10.30
C ASN A 144 0.83 22.41 11.28
N ASP A 145 -0.05 23.40 11.40
CA ASP A 145 0.14 24.60 12.23
C ASP A 145 1.38 25.47 11.93
N GLN A 146 2.14 25.17 10.87
CA GLN A 146 3.21 26.05 10.37
C GLN A 146 2.65 27.13 9.44
N PRO A 147 3.28 28.33 9.37
CA PRO A 147 2.96 29.33 8.36
C PRO A 147 3.11 28.78 6.94
N ILE A 148 2.32 29.30 5.99
CA ILE A 148 2.50 29.00 4.56
C ILE A 148 3.90 29.44 4.14
N GLN A 149 4.64 28.53 3.52
CA GLN A 149 6.00 28.77 3.04
C GLN A 149 5.99 29.04 1.53
N SER A 150 7.04 29.67 0.99
CA SER A 150 7.16 29.96 -0.45
C SER A 150 8.13 29.00 -1.09
N LEU A 151 7.69 28.23 -2.09
CA LEU A 151 8.57 27.34 -2.85
C LEU A 151 9.48 28.09 -3.85
N ALA A 152 9.43 29.43 -3.88
CA ALA A 152 10.46 30.23 -4.54
C ALA A 152 11.77 30.30 -3.73
N GLU A 153 11.73 30.01 -2.43
CA GLU A 153 12.88 30.07 -1.54
C GLU A 153 13.65 28.75 -1.53
N GLU A 154 14.95 28.78 -1.79
CA GLU A 154 15.79 27.57 -1.88
C GLU A 154 15.74 26.71 -0.61
N SER A 155 15.74 27.34 0.58
CA SER A 155 15.68 26.58 1.84
C SER A 155 14.36 25.81 2.00
N VAL A 156 13.26 26.31 1.45
CA VAL A 156 11.95 25.63 1.49
C VAL A 156 11.93 24.46 0.50
N LYS A 157 12.57 24.62 -0.67
CA LYS A 157 12.77 23.51 -1.62
C LYS A 157 13.64 22.41 -1.02
N ASP A 158 14.73 22.80 -0.35
CA ASP A 158 15.65 21.86 0.32
C ASP A 158 14.92 21.07 1.41
N ASP A 159 14.12 21.74 2.24
CA ASP A 159 13.34 21.10 3.29
C ASP A 159 12.31 20.10 2.73
N LEU A 160 11.52 20.52 1.74
CA LEU A 160 10.53 19.66 1.09
C LEU A 160 11.20 18.42 0.46
N VAL A 161 12.25 18.61 -0.35
CA VAL A 161 12.93 17.49 -1.00
C VAL A 161 13.70 16.64 0.02
N GLY A 162 14.14 17.23 1.13
CA GLY A 162 14.73 16.54 2.27
C GLY A 162 13.83 15.47 2.88
N HIS A 163 12.50 15.60 2.78
CA HIS A 163 11.58 14.54 3.19
C HIS A 163 11.65 13.31 2.27
N TYR A 164 11.79 13.50 0.95
CA TYR A 164 12.01 12.39 0.01
C TYR A 164 13.38 11.76 0.19
N ILE A 165 14.43 12.57 0.37
CA ILE A 165 15.79 12.07 0.62
C ILE A 165 15.79 11.16 1.85
N ARG A 166 15.24 11.64 2.96
CA ARG A 166 15.16 10.87 4.20
C ARG A 166 14.38 9.56 4.07
N PHE A 167 13.34 9.53 3.25
CA PHE A 167 12.61 8.29 2.93
C PHE A 167 13.53 7.27 2.27
N PHE A 168 14.27 7.67 1.24
CA PHE A 168 15.17 6.78 0.51
C PHE A 168 16.38 6.38 1.35
N GLU A 169 16.96 7.28 2.16
CA GLU A 169 18.01 6.93 3.13
C GLU A 169 17.54 5.82 4.07
N GLN A 170 16.36 5.99 4.68
CA GLN A 170 15.78 4.98 5.58
C GLN A 170 15.48 3.67 4.86
N TYR A 171 15.01 3.74 3.61
CA TYR A 171 14.76 2.55 2.80
C TYR A 171 16.05 1.78 2.54
N PHE A 172 17.09 2.43 2.02
CA PHE A 172 18.37 1.79 1.72
C PHE A 172 19.13 1.39 2.98
N ASP A 173 18.87 2.02 4.12
CA ASP A 173 19.39 1.58 5.41
C ASP A 173 18.74 0.30 5.92
N ALA A 174 17.44 0.12 5.69
CA ALA A 174 16.71 -1.07 6.09
C ALA A 174 16.82 -2.21 5.06
N SER A 175 16.87 -1.89 3.77
CA SER A 175 16.90 -2.85 2.67
C SER A 175 18.30 -3.01 2.10
N LYS A 176 18.92 -4.16 2.36
CA LYS A 176 20.32 -4.44 1.98
C LYS A 176 20.47 -5.49 0.89
N GLY A 177 19.37 -6.04 0.38
CA GLY A 177 19.40 -7.05 -0.69
C GLY A 177 19.88 -6.48 -2.03
N ASP A 178 20.46 -7.34 -2.87
CA ASP A 178 21.02 -6.99 -4.19
C ASP A 178 19.98 -6.38 -5.17
N PHE A 179 18.69 -6.56 -4.87
CA PHE A 179 17.56 -6.07 -5.67
C PHE A 179 16.76 -4.97 -4.96
N ALA A 180 17.34 -4.27 -3.97
CA ALA A 180 16.64 -3.21 -3.24
C ALA A 180 16.03 -2.15 -4.18
N ASP A 181 16.75 -1.77 -5.23
CA ASP A 181 16.31 -0.78 -6.24
C ASP A 181 15.05 -1.23 -6.99
N ASP A 182 14.88 -2.53 -7.21
CA ASP A 182 13.78 -3.11 -7.99
C ASP A 182 12.45 -3.05 -7.27
N TYR A 183 12.47 -2.93 -5.94
CA TYR A 183 11.28 -2.83 -5.11
C TYR A 183 10.92 -1.38 -4.75
N LEU A 184 11.62 -0.40 -5.32
CA LEU A 184 11.13 0.96 -5.38
C LEU A 184 10.27 1.13 -6.64
N ALA A 185 9.12 1.78 -6.49
CA ALA A 185 8.24 2.03 -7.61
C ALA A 185 8.91 3.02 -8.57
N ARG A 186 9.14 2.55 -9.81
CA ARG A 186 9.76 3.31 -10.89
C ARG A 186 8.91 3.23 -12.14
N GLN A 187 8.94 4.27 -12.96
CA GLN A 187 8.38 4.28 -14.32
C GLN A 187 9.41 4.80 -15.30
N ASP A 188 9.68 4.06 -16.38
CA ASP A 188 10.79 4.31 -17.31
C ASP A 188 12.13 4.61 -16.60
N ASP A 189 12.44 3.79 -15.57
CA ASP A 189 13.64 3.93 -14.75
C ASP A 189 13.77 5.31 -14.07
N LYS A 190 12.63 5.91 -13.70
CA LYS A 190 12.55 7.12 -12.87
C LYS A 190 11.76 6.80 -11.60
N PRO A 191 12.20 7.24 -10.41
CA PRO A 191 11.44 7.01 -9.19
C PRO A 191 10.09 7.73 -9.26
N ILE A 192 9.05 7.04 -8.82
CA ILE A 192 7.72 7.61 -8.64
C ILE A 192 7.67 8.31 -7.28
N LEU A 193 7.22 9.56 -7.28
CA LEU A 193 6.95 10.36 -6.08
C LEU A 193 5.48 10.76 -6.07
N ASN A 194 4.89 10.89 -4.88
CA ASN A 194 3.48 11.25 -4.73
C ASN A 194 3.31 12.41 -3.74
N THR A 195 2.34 13.29 -4.00
CA THR A 195 2.03 14.46 -3.18
C THR A 195 0.54 14.62 -2.95
N TRP A 196 0.19 15.15 -1.77
CA TRP A 196 -1.16 15.55 -1.42
C TRP A 196 -1.23 17.05 -1.09
N HIS A 197 -2.14 17.75 -1.78
CA HIS A 197 -2.56 19.15 -1.59
C HIS A 197 -1.43 20.12 -1.19
N VAL A 198 -0.37 20.20 -2.01
CA VAL A 198 0.79 21.07 -1.73
C VAL A 198 0.40 22.54 -1.49
N LYS A 199 -0.67 23.03 -2.13
CA LYS A 199 -1.19 24.39 -1.95
C LYS A 199 -1.58 24.75 -0.52
N PHE A 200 -1.89 23.78 0.33
CA PHE A 200 -2.34 24.07 1.70
C PHE A 200 -1.20 24.62 2.57
N ARG A 201 0.05 24.28 2.22
CA ARG A 201 1.23 24.68 3.00
C ARG A 201 2.27 25.44 2.19
N PHE A 202 2.09 25.54 0.88
CA PHE A 202 3.01 26.24 0.00
C PHE A 202 2.33 27.26 -0.91
N SER A 203 2.99 28.41 -1.03
CA SER A 203 2.75 29.43 -2.05
C SER A 203 3.84 29.34 -3.12
N ASN A 204 3.63 29.99 -4.27
CA ASN A 204 4.55 29.95 -5.42
C ASN A 204 4.93 28.50 -5.79
N VAL A 205 3.93 27.63 -5.95
CA VAL A 205 4.12 26.18 -6.14
C VAL A 205 5.04 25.87 -7.33
N ASP A 206 4.98 26.66 -8.40
CA ASP A 206 5.88 26.55 -9.57
C ASP A 206 7.34 26.95 -9.28
N GLY A 207 7.63 27.48 -8.10
CA GLY A 207 8.99 27.80 -7.67
C GLY A 207 9.85 26.54 -7.50
N LEU A 208 9.25 25.40 -7.14
CA LEU A 208 9.92 24.09 -7.20
C LEU A 208 9.75 23.52 -8.61
N THR A 209 10.86 23.22 -9.28
CA THR A 209 10.86 22.62 -10.61
C THR A 209 11.20 21.13 -10.58
N ARG A 210 10.90 20.39 -11.67
CA ARG A 210 11.35 19.00 -11.82
C ARG A 210 12.88 18.89 -11.70
N THR A 211 13.60 19.86 -12.25
CA THR A 211 15.06 19.93 -12.20
C THR A 211 15.57 20.11 -10.77
N ASP A 212 14.92 20.97 -9.97
CA ASP A 212 15.28 21.17 -8.57
C ASP A 212 15.20 19.87 -7.77
N LEU A 213 14.12 19.12 -7.99
CA LEU A 213 13.87 17.85 -7.31
C LEU A 213 14.84 16.76 -7.80
N THR A 214 15.01 16.65 -9.12
CA THR A 214 15.92 15.66 -9.74
C THR A 214 17.37 15.87 -9.29
N ASN A 215 17.87 17.10 -9.32
CA ASN A 215 19.26 17.40 -8.95
C ASN A 215 19.56 17.05 -7.50
N ARG A 216 18.62 17.31 -6.58
CA ARG A 216 18.76 17.00 -5.15
C ARG A 216 18.77 15.49 -4.90
N LEU A 217 17.87 14.75 -5.53
CA LEU A 217 17.84 13.28 -5.42
C LEU A 217 19.06 12.63 -6.11
N SER A 218 19.43 13.08 -7.30
CA SER A 218 20.64 12.65 -8.00
C SER A 218 21.90 12.93 -7.18
N GLY A 219 22.00 14.11 -6.55
CA GLY A 219 23.12 14.45 -5.68
C GLY A 219 23.21 13.54 -4.44
N ALA A 220 22.07 13.12 -3.89
CA ALA A 220 22.02 12.23 -2.72
C ALA A 220 22.31 10.76 -3.08
N PHE A 221 21.76 10.25 -4.18
CA PHE A 221 21.73 8.81 -4.46
C PHE A 221 22.30 8.39 -5.81
N GLY A 222 22.47 9.31 -6.76
CA GLY A 222 22.72 8.99 -8.17
C GLY A 222 24.02 8.24 -8.46
N SER A 223 24.98 8.24 -7.53
CA SER A 223 26.21 7.45 -7.64
C SER A 223 26.03 5.98 -7.30
N GLY A 224 25.16 5.66 -6.32
CA GLY A 224 24.84 4.30 -5.90
C GLY A 224 23.62 3.72 -6.63
N HIS A 225 22.70 4.60 -7.04
CA HIS A 225 21.39 4.26 -7.59
C HIS A 225 21.16 5.11 -8.85
N PRO A 226 21.71 4.71 -10.01
CA PRO A 226 21.81 5.57 -11.19
C PRO A 226 20.48 6.08 -11.75
N TYR A 227 19.37 5.40 -11.47
CA TYR A 227 18.04 5.77 -11.94
C TYR A 227 17.56 7.12 -11.38
N PHE A 228 18.11 7.60 -10.25
CA PHE A 228 17.86 8.97 -9.76
C PHE A 228 18.42 10.06 -10.68
N ASN A 229 19.30 9.73 -11.63
CA ASN A 229 19.81 10.67 -12.63
C ASN A 229 18.85 10.85 -13.81
N ASN A 230 17.81 10.03 -13.94
CA ASN A 230 16.90 10.01 -15.09
C ASN A 230 15.71 10.97 -14.96
N GLY A 231 15.59 11.68 -13.83
CA GLY A 231 14.43 12.49 -13.49
C GLY A 231 13.58 11.82 -12.41
N VAL A 232 12.30 12.20 -12.36
CA VAL A 232 11.27 11.62 -11.49
C VAL A 232 9.97 11.49 -12.26
N VAL A 233 9.06 10.65 -11.78
CA VAL A 233 7.63 10.71 -12.12
C VAL A 233 6.87 11.29 -10.92
N MET A 234 6.04 12.31 -11.15
CA MET A 234 5.32 13.01 -10.09
C MET A 234 3.82 12.75 -10.17
N VAL A 235 3.29 12.05 -9.17
CA VAL A 235 1.86 11.82 -8.94
C VAL A 235 1.34 12.89 -7.98
N THR A 236 0.16 13.43 -8.25
CA THR A 236 -0.47 14.40 -7.37
C THR A 236 -2.00 14.31 -7.41
N THR A 237 -2.64 15.11 -6.57
CA THR A 237 -4.08 15.23 -6.46
C THR A 237 -4.73 15.87 -7.69
N ALA A 238 -5.89 15.41 -8.11
CA ALA A 238 -6.56 15.86 -9.33
C ALA A 238 -7.45 17.10 -9.16
N LEU A 239 -8.10 17.27 -8.00
CA LEU A 239 -9.26 18.15 -7.84
C LEU A 239 -8.96 19.44 -7.07
N ASN A 240 -7.78 19.54 -6.48
CA ASN A 240 -7.39 20.66 -5.64
C ASN A 240 -6.15 21.41 -6.13
N PRO A 241 -6.18 22.06 -7.31
CA PRO A 241 -5.08 22.91 -7.77
C PRO A 241 -4.89 24.16 -6.88
N PRO A 242 -3.71 24.81 -6.92
CA PRO A 242 -2.56 24.50 -7.78
C PRO A 242 -1.75 23.28 -7.30
N ASN A 243 -1.27 22.50 -8.27
CA ASN A 243 -0.30 21.43 -8.09
C ASN A 243 1.04 21.81 -8.74
N PHE A 244 2.05 20.95 -8.63
CA PHE A 244 3.28 21.11 -9.42
C PHE A 244 2.98 21.08 -10.92
N SER A 245 3.43 22.09 -11.66
CA SER A 245 3.25 22.17 -13.12
C SER A 245 3.93 21.05 -13.90
N PHE A 246 4.84 20.32 -13.26
CA PHE A 246 5.50 19.14 -13.81
C PHE A 246 4.88 17.82 -13.30
N ALA A 247 3.65 17.81 -12.78
CA ALA A 247 2.96 16.54 -12.51
C ALA A 247 2.87 15.70 -13.78
N ASP A 248 3.02 14.38 -13.64
CA ASP A 248 2.88 13.39 -14.71
C ASP A 248 1.53 12.67 -14.63
N GLU A 249 1.03 12.46 -13.41
CA GLU A 249 -0.22 11.75 -13.14
C GLU A 249 -1.07 12.52 -12.12
N HIS A 250 -2.38 12.55 -12.37
CA HIS A 250 -3.37 13.08 -11.43
C HIS A 250 -4.32 11.96 -11.00
N VAL A 251 -4.61 11.92 -9.70
CA VAL A 251 -5.58 10.98 -9.12
C VAL A 251 -6.31 11.65 -7.94
N ALA A 252 -7.59 11.33 -7.74
CA ALA A 252 -8.46 11.97 -6.74
C ALA A 252 -8.20 11.49 -5.29
N GLN A 253 -6.97 11.61 -4.82
CA GLN A 253 -6.50 11.11 -3.52
C GLN A 253 -7.01 11.98 -2.36
N PHE A 254 -7.92 11.47 -1.54
CA PHE A 254 -8.54 12.09 -0.37
C PHE A 254 -9.24 13.41 -0.70
N GLU A 255 -9.83 13.51 -1.89
CA GLU A 255 -10.43 14.75 -2.39
C GLU A 255 -11.95 14.71 -2.43
N ILE A 256 -12.51 13.51 -2.53
CA ILE A 256 -13.92 13.25 -2.75
C ILE A 256 -14.37 12.00 -2.00
N ASN A 257 -15.67 11.95 -1.76
CA ASN A 257 -16.34 10.87 -1.06
C ASN A 257 -17.26 10.15 -2.05
N GLU A 258 -16.65 9.44 -3.00
CA GLU A 258 -17.31 8.66 -4.06
C GLU A 258 -16.61 7.30 -4.22
N TYR A 259 -17.36 6.24 -4.56
CA TYR A 259 -16.82 4.88 -4.71
C TYR A 259 -15.89 4.73 -5.93
N PHE A 260 -16.12 5.53 -6.98
CA PHE A 260 -15.38 5.50 -8.24
C PHE A 260 -15.21 6.93 -8.75
N TYR A 261 -13.99 7.29 -9.16
CA TYR A 261 -13.74 8.54 -9.87
C TYR A 261 -12.56 8.39 -10.82
N SER A 262 -12.75 8.76 -12.09
CA SER A 262 -11.74 8.63 -13.15
C SER A 262 -11.19 9.99 -13.55
N VAL A 263 -9.88 10.08 -13.74
CA VAL A 263 -9.17 11.26 -14.23
C VAL A 263 -8.20 10.85 -15.32
N THR A 264 -8.21 11.55 -16.45
CA THR A 264 -7.16 11.42 -17.47
C THR A 264 -6.30 12.67 -17.45
N PHE A 265 -4.99 12.50 -17.26
CA PHE A 265 -4.02 13.58 -17.26
C PHE A 265 -2.73 13.11 -17.93
N ASN A 266 -2.17 13.93 -18.83
CA ASN A 266 -0.99 13.57 -19.64
C ASN A 266 -1.07 12.16 -20.30
N SER A 267 -2.25 11.79 -20.78
CA SER A 267 -2.56 10.47 -21.39
C SER A 267 -2.56 9.27 -20.44
N ILE A 268 -2.38 9.50 -19.14
CA ILE A 268 -2.55 8.47 -18.10
C ILE A 268 -3.96 8.61 -17.54
N THR A 269 -4.74 7.53 -17.58
CA THR A 269 -6.03 7.44 -16.92
C THR A 269 -5.89 6.71 -15.59
N SER A 270 -6.17 7.44 -14.52
CA SER A 270 -6.16 6.95 -13.15
C SER A 270 -7.57 6.94 -12.59
N VAL A 271 -7.91 5.86 -11.87
CA VAL A 271 -9.19 5.71 -11.18
C VAL A 271 -8.94 5.63 -9.68
N GLN A 272 -9.62 6.48 -8.92
CA GLN A 272 -9.78 6.31 -7.48
C GLN A 272 -10.94 5.35 -7.22
N LEU A 273 -10.69 4.30 -6.44
CA LEU A 273 -11.71 3.42 -5.88
C LEU A 273 -11.74 3.55 -4.36
N LYS A 274 -12.93 3.58 -3.77
CA LYS A 274 -13.10 3.70 -2.32
C LYS A 274 -14.09 2.63 -1.85
N PRO A 275 -13.78 1.81 -0.83
CA PRO A 275 -14.67 0.76 -0.35
C PRO A 275 -15.82 1.28 0.51
N GLY A 276 -15.67 2.50 1.04
CA GLY A 276 -16.57 3.17 1.96
C GLY A 276 -15.87 4.38 2.59
N TYR A 277 -16.60 5.12 3.42
CA TYR A 277 -16.11 6.31 4.11
C TYR A 277 -16.91 6.54 5.38
N TRP A 278 -16.25 6.90 6.48
CA TRP A 278 -16.92 7.32 7.70
C TRP A 278 -15.97 8.15 8.56
N ASP A 279 -16.25 9.45 8.69
CA ASP A 279 -15.48 10.36 9.55
C ASP A 279 -16.33 10.98 10.68
N GLN A 280 -17.59 10.55 10.86
CA GLN A 280 -18.48 11.12 11.89
C GLN A 280 -18.00 10.85 13.33
N ASN A 281 -17.03 9.94 13.50
CA ASN A 281 -16.27 9.72 14.73
C ASN A 281 -15.29 10.86 15.05
N ILE A 282 -14.87 11.64 14.06
CA ILE A 282 -13.90 12.73 14.21
C ILE A 282 -14.41 14.10 13.69
N ARG A 283 -15.56 14.16 13.01
CA ARG A 283 -16.17 15.38 12.47
C ARG A 283 -17.68 15.45 12.75
N ASN A 284 -18.22 16.66 12.93
CA ASN A 284 -19.66 16.88 13.16
C ASN A 284 -20.16 18.20 12.51
N PRO A 285 -20.95 18.15 11.42
CA PRO A 285 -21.34 16.94 10.70
C PRO A 285 -20.15 16.32 9.96
N GLY A 286 -20.12 14.99 9.88
CA GLY A 286 -19.22 14.23 9.02
C GLY A 286 -19.92 13.67 7.78
N SER A 287 -19.17 13.00 6.91
CA SER A 287 -19.62 12.29 5.71
C SER A 287 -19.69 10.78 5.93
N PHE A 288 -20.48 10.10 5.09
CA PHE A 288 -20.66 8.66 5.15
C PHE A 288 -20.86 8.06 3.75
N LEU A 289 -20.11 7.00 3.45
CA LEU A 289 -20.30 6.08 2.32
C LEU A 289 -20.37 4.66 2.88
N ALA A 290 -21.51 4.00 2.69
CA ALA A 290 -21.75 2.66 3.17
C ALA A 290 -20.88 1.61 2.47
N ARG A 291 -20.51 0.53 3.17
CA ARG A 291 -19.88 -0.62 2.52
C ARG A 291 -20.88 -1.59 1.93
N ASP A 292 -22.04 -1.74 2.58
CA ASP A 292 -23.16 -2.61 2.16
C ASP A 292 -22.71 -4.04 1.78
N GLY A 293 -21.94 -4.69 2.65
CA GLY A 293 -21.36 -6.02 2.38
C GLY A 293 -20.44 -6.04 1.16
N GLY A 294 -19.81 -4.90 0.85
CA GLY A 294 -18.94 -4.65 -0.29
C GLY A 294 -19.65 -4.53 -1.63
N SER A 295 -20.98 -4.42 -1.69
CA SER A 295 -21.72 -4.30 -2.97
C SER A 295 -21.26 -3.11 -3.79
N HIS A 296 -21.21 -1.92 -3.17
CA HIS A 296 -20.79 -0.68 -3.83
C HIS A 296 -19.34 -0.72 -4.31
N TYR A 297 -18.45 -1.36 -3.55
CA TYR A 297 -17.05 -1.49 -3.95
C TYR A 297 -16.89 -2.43 -5.15
N ARG A 298 -17.65 -3.54 -5.19
CA ARG A 298 -17.68 -4.44 -6.35
C ARG A 298 -18.23 -3.73 -7.59
N ASP A 299 -19.34 -3.01 -7.44
CA ASP A 299 -19.93 -2.25 -8.56
C ASP A 299 -18.94 -1.20 -9.11
N ALA A 300 -18.19 -0.53 -8.23
CA ALA A 300 -17.15 0.41 -8.63
C ALA A 300 -15.97 -0.28 -9.35
N TRP A 301 -15.58 -1.49 -8.95
CA TRP A 301 -14.62 -2.30 -9.70
C TRP A 301 -15.14 -2.71 -11.08
N ASP A 302 -16.42 -3.06 -11.20
CA ASP A 302 -17.06 -3.42 -12.48
C ASP A 302 -17.13 -2.24 -13.47
N MET A 303 -17.00 -0.99 -12.98
CA MET A 303 -16.90 0.21 -13.83
C MET A 303 -15.51 0.41 -14.44
N VAL A 304 -14.48 -0.29 -13.97
CA VAL A 304 -13.11 -0.11 -14.46
C VAL A 304 -12.90 -0.84 -15.79
N ASP A 305 -12.72 -0.09 -16.87
CA ASP A 305 -12.25 -0.64 -18.15
C ASP A 305 -10.72 -0.72 -18.17
N ARG A 306 -10.19 -1.93 -17.95
CA ARG A 306 -8.74 -2.19 -17.96
C ARG A 306 -8.08 -1.97 -19.32
N ASN A 307 -8.81 -1.80 -20.42
CA ASN A 307 -8.20 -1.43 -21.70
C ASN A 307 -7.85 0.06 -21.78
N SER A 308 -8.47 0.90 -20.95
CA SER A 308 -8.30 2.35 -20.96
C SER A 308 -7.73 2.93 -19.67
N VAL A 309 -7.84 2.21 -18.54
CA VAL A 309 -7.34 2.62 -17.23
C VAL A 309 -5.96 2.01 -16.95
N GLN A 310 -4.93 2.85 -16.90
CA GLN A 310 -3.54 2.46 -16.57
C GLN A 310 -3.31 2.37 -15.06
N ARG A 311 -4.02 3.16 -14.26
CA ARG A 311 -3.73 3.29 -12.83
C ARG A 311 -5.01 3.13 -12.02
N ILE A 312 -4.96 2.27 -11.02
CA ILE A 312 -6.02 2.19 -10.00
C ILE A 312 -5.40 2.60 -8.69
N TYR A 313 -6.03 3.54 -8.00
CA TYR A 313 -5.68 3.94 -6.65
C TYR A 313 -6.83 3.57 -5.72
N ILE A 314 -6.55 2.65 -4.79
CA ILE A 314 -7.47 2.30 -3.71
C ILE A 314 -7.23 3.28 -2.57
N GLU A 315 -8.28 4.00 -2.20
CA GLU A 315 -8.30 4.82 -1.01
C GLU A 315 -9.03 4.07 0.09
N SER A 316 -8.35 3.50 1.09
CA SER A 316 -6.89 3.43 1.34
C SER A 316 -6.55 2.03 1.87
N TRP A 317 -5.30 1.78 2.28
CA TRP A 317 -5.01 0.54 3.00
C TRP A 317 -5.52 0.63 4.44
N ASN A 318 -5.13 1.67 5.16
CA ASN A 318 -5.25 1.75 6.62
C ASN A 318 -5.46 3.18 7.16
N GLU A 319 -6.09 4.08 6.39
CA GLU A 319 -6.61 5.34 6.95
C GLU A 319 -7.78 5.01 7.90
N TYR A 320 -7.43 4.92 9.18
CA TYR A 320 -8.27 4.35 10.22
C TYR A 320 -9.36 5.33 10.65
N ALA A 321 -9.03 6.61 10.72
CA ALA A 321 -9.94 7.61 11.27
C ALA A 321 -11.10 7.97 10.33
N GLU A 322 -10.87 7.91 9.02
CA GLU A 322 -11.89 8.21 8.01
C GLU A 322 -12.60 6.97 7.46
N GLY A 323 -12.20 5.79 7.91
CA GLY A 323 -12.82 4.56 7.44
C GLY A 323 -12.73 4.40 5.93
N THR A 324 -11.56 4.58 5.32
CA THR A 324 -11.36 4.22 3.91
C THR A 324 -10.54 2.95 3.75
N GLY A 325 -9.87 2.50 4.82
CA GLY A 325 -8.96 1.36 4.81
C GLY A 325 -9.60 0.02 4.43
N ILE A 326 -8.94 -0.77 3.58
CA ILE A 326 -9.30 -2.17 3.26
C ILE A 326 -8.58 -3.22 4.13
N TYR A 327 -7.86 -2.80 5.18
CA TYR A 327 -7.32 -3.72 6.19
C TYR A 327 -8.42 -4.60 6.82
N ALA A 328 -8.02 -5.76 7.34
CA ALA A 328 -8.95 -6.70 7.96
C ALA A 328 -9.58 -6.11 9.23
N ALA A 329 -10.90 -6.00 9.25
CA ALA A 329 -11.68 -5.47 10.37
C ALA A 329 -12.58 -6.54 11.01
N ASP A 330 -12.91 -6.37 12.29
CA ASP A 330 -13.88 -7.20 13.02
C ASP A 330 -15.31 -6.79 12.64
N PRO A 331 -16.07 -7.62 11.90
CA PRO A 331 -17.42 -7.27 11.46
C PRO A 331 -18.48 -7.33 12.55
N GLU A 332 -18.24 -8.08 13.62
CA GLU A 332 -19.22 -8.30 14.69
C GLU A 332 -19.03 -7.29 15.83
N GLY A 333 -17.78 -6.98 16.16
CA GLY A 333 -17.42 -6.01 17.20
C GLY A 333 -17.42 -4.55 16.71
N SER A 334 -17.36 -4.31 15.40
CA SER A 334 -17.33 -2.95 14.87
C SER A 334 -18.64 -2.20 15.16
N PRO A 335 -18.57 -1.02 15.82
CA PRO A 335 -19.75 -0.40 16.42
C PRO A 335 -20.75 0.21 15.44
N TYR A 336 -20.43 0.36 14.15
CA TYR A 336 -21.15 1.30 13.27
C TYR A 336 -21.48 0.78 11.85
N ILE A 337 -22.01 -0.45 11.72
CA ILE A 337 -22.55 -1.14 10.52
C ILE A 337 -21.66 -2.32 10.08
N ALA A 338 -22.29 -3.40 9.61
CA ALA A 338 -21.61 -4.56 9.03
C ALA A 338 -20.62 -4.13 7.93
N PRO A 339 -19.34 -4.57 7.99
CA PRO A 339 -18.33 -4.24 7.00
C PRO A 339 -18.64 -4.62 5.56
#